data_AF-A0A9P0K9X7-F1
#
_entry.id   AF-A0A9P0K9X7-F1
#
_cell.length_a   1.000
_cell.length_b   1.000
_cell.length_c   1.000
_cell.angle_alpha   90.00
_cell.angle_beta   90.00
_cell.angle_gamma   90.00
#
_symmetry.space_group_name_H-M   'P 1'
#
loop_
_entity.id
_entity.type
_entity.pdbx_description
1 polymer ?
#
loop_
_entity_poly.entity_id
_entity_poly.type
_entity_poly.pdbx_seq_one_letter_code
_entity_poly.pdbx_strand_id
1 'polypeptide(L)'
;MLFLAPTHKLLFTFVFLKEKMSKVRNKKIRKLEYCRWTSEDMDHAINAYKQNQCGFNECCRRYNIPKPTSRRQLCSLNKKANENV
;
A
#
# COMPACT_ATOMS: atom_id res chain seq x y z
N MET A 1 7.98 -17.87 58.30
CA MET A 1 8.17 -18.61 57.03
C MET A 1 8.33 -17.60 55.91
N LEU A 2 9.54 -17.46 55.35
CA LEU A 2 9.80 -16.62 54.18
C LEU A 2 9.70 -17.50 52.94
N PHE A 3 8.66 -17.32 52.12
CA PHE A 3 8.54 -17.98 50.82
C PHE A 3 9.41 -17.25 49.81
N LEU A 4 10.54 -17.86 49.42
CA LEU A 4 11.30 -17.49 48.23
C LEU A 4 10.46 -17.82 46.99
N ALA A 5 10.05 -16.81 46.22
CA ALA A 5 9.37 -17.00 44.93
C ALA A 5 10.40 -17.35 43.83
N PRO A 6 10.07 -18.25 42.87
CA PRO A 6 11.01 -18.78 41.88
C PRO A 6 11.08 -17.86 40.64
N THR A 7 12.09 -16.99 40.57
CA THR A 7 12.25 -15.97 39.51
C THR A 7 12.90 -16.45 38.21
N HIS A 8 13.05 -17.76 37.97
CA HIS A 8 13.83 -18.25 36.82
C HIS A 8 13.03 -18.53 35.54
N LYS A 9 11.69 -18.52 35.57
CA LYS A 9 10.85 -18.84 34.38
C LYS A 9 10.46 -17.63 33.53
N LEU A 10 10.56 -16.40 34.07
CA LEU A 10 10.14 -15.19 33.35
C LEU A 10 11.26 -14.57 32.50
N LEU A 11 12.53 -14.86 32.78
CA LEU A 11 13.66 -14.34 32.00
C LEU A 11 13.86 -15.11 30.67
N PHE A 12 13.50 -16.39 30.64
CA PHE A 12 13.75 -17.24 29.46
C PHE A 12 12.79 -16.97 28.30
N THR A 13 11.54 -16.60 28.58
CA THR A 13 10.56 -16.22 27.55
C THR A 13 10.89 -14.86 26.92
N PHE A 14 11.49 -13.95 27.69
CA PHE A 14 11.77 -12.59 27.22
C PHE A 14 12.94 -12.54 26.22
N VAL A 15 13.95 -13.41 26.38
CA VAL A 15 15.06 -13.54 25.42
C VAL A 15 14.58 -14.09 24.08
N PHE A 16 13.73 -15.13 24.10
CA PHE A 16 13.21 -15.77 22.90
C PHE A 16 12.31 -14.84 22.05
N LEU A 17 11.62 -13.90 22.69
CA LEU A 17 10.73 -12.97 21.98
C LEU A 17 11.47 -11.85 21.23
N LYS A 18 12.68 -11.46 21.68
CA LYS A 18 13.47 -10.44 20.99
C LYS A 18 14.05 -10.91 19.65
N GLU A 19 14.33 -12.20 19.51
CA GLU A 19 14.96 -12.74 18.30
C GLU A 19 14.02 -12.71 17.08
N LYS A 20 12.71 -12.94 17.30
CA LYS A 20 11.67 -12.94 16.25
C LYS A 20 11.33 -11.55 15.70
N MET A 21 11.63 -10.48 16.44
CA MET A 21 11.23 -9.10 16.13
C MET A 21 12.19 -8.36 15.16
N SER A 22 13.35 -8.94 14.83
CA SER A 22 14.42 -8.26 14.08
C SER A 22 14.25 -8.24 12.55
N LYS A 23 13.30 -9.00 11.99
CA LYS A 23 13.15 -9.19 10.53
C LYS A 23 12.10 -8.29 9.87
N VAL A 24 11.88 -7.08 10.38
CA VAL A 24 11.04 -6.08 9.68
C VAL A 24 11.86 -5.48 8.55
N ARG A 25 11.80 -6.11 7.37
CA ARG A 25 12.47 -5.66 6.14
C ARG A 25 12.08 -4.22 5.82
N ASN A 26 13.04 -3.32 5.93
CA ASN A 26 12.95 -1.93 5.49
C ASN A 26 12.81 -1.89 3.95
N LYS A 27 11.57 -1.96 3.47
CA LYS A 27 11.26 -1.84 2.05
C LYS A 27 11.31 -0.34 1.72
N LYS A 28 12.41 0.10 1.11
CA LYS A 28 12.56 1.46 0.57
C LYS A 28 11.35 1.77 -0.32
N ILE A 29 10.43 2.59 0.18
CA ILE A 29 9.28 3.07 -0.58
C ILE A 29 9.86 3.96 -1.67
N ARG A 30 9.95 3.45 -2.91
CA ARG A 30 10.27 4.31 -4.06
C ARG A 30 9.21 5.42 -4.05
N LYS A 31 9.64 6.68 -3.97
CA LYS A 31 8.74 7.82 -4.16
C LYS A 31 8.11 7.60 -5.53
N LEU A 32 6.81 7.29 -5.55
CA LEU A 32 6.05 7.29 -6.79
C LEU A 32 6.12 8.73 -7.29
N GLU A 33 6.72 8.92 -8.47
CA GLU A 33 6.58 10.19 -9.16
C GLU A 33 5.13 10.31 -9.58
N TYR A 34 4.36 10.95 -8.71
CA TYR A 34 2.97 11.29 -8.98
C TYR A 34 2.94 12.25 -10.18
N CYS A 35 1.83 12.22 -10.93
CA CYS A 35 1.54 13.15 -12.04
C CYS A 35 2.13 12.83 -13.43
N ARG A 36 2.65 11.62 -13.67
CA ARG A 36 3.11 11.17 -15.00
C ARG A 36 2.08 10.36 -15.81
N TRP A 37 0.83 10.29 -15.36
CA TRP A 37 -0.23 9.53 -16.04
C TRP A 37 -0.88 10.39 -17.13
N THR A 38 -1.07 9.83 -18.33
CA THR A 38 -1.74 10.52 -19.44
C THR A 38 -3.27 10.34 -19.38
N SER A 39 -4.01 11.04 -20.24
CA SER A 39 -5.45 10.77 -20.43
C SER A 39 -5.70 9.35 -20.96
N GLU A 40 -4.86 8.88 -21.86
CA GLU A 40 -4.94 7.52 -22.41
C GLU A 40 -4.81 6.46 -21.30
N ASP A 41 -3.87 6.64 -20.38
CA ASP A 41 -3.70 5.77 -19.21
C ASP A 41 -4.98 5.71 -18.36
N MET A 42 -5.66 6.86 -18.20
CA MET A 42 -6.92 6.94 -17.46
C MET A 42 -8.04 6.17 -18.18
N ASP A 43 -8.17 6.34 -19.49
CA ASP A 43 -9.18 5.65 -20.29
C ASP A 43 -8.94 4.13 -20.31
N HIS A 44 -7.69 3.70 -20.45
CA HIS A 44 -7.31 2.30 -20.34
C HIS A 44 -7.63 1.74 -18.95
N ALA A 45 -7.32 2.47 -17.87
CA ALA A 45 -7.64 2.05 -16.52
C ALA A 45 -9.15 1.90 -16.27
N ILE A 46 -9.96 2.82 -16.79
CA ILE A 46 -11.42 2.78 -16.68
C ILE A 46 -11.99 1.62 -17.49
N ASN A 47 -11.52 1.43 -18.72
CA ASN A 47 -11.97 0.32 -19.57
C ASN A 47 -11.61 -1.03 -18.97
N ALA A 48 -10.39 -1.21 -18.48
CA ALA A 48 -9.95 -2.44 -17.82
C ALA A 48 -10.76 -2.74 -16.53
N TYR A 49 -11.14 -1.69 -15.78
CA TYR A 49 -12.02 -1.81 -14.62
C TYR A 49 -13.45 -2.21 -15.03
N LYS A 50 -14.03 -1.55 -16.04
CA LYS A 50 -15.38 -1.87 -16.57
C LYS A 50 -15.47 -3.28 -17.16
N GLN A 51 -14.40 -3.73 -17.80
CA GLN A 51 -14.29 -5.09 -18.34
C GLN A 51 -13.98 -6.15 -17.26
N ASN A 52 -13.92 -5.75 -15.98
CA ASN A 52 -13.57 -6.60 -14.84
C ASN A 52 -12.23 -7.35 -15.00
N GLN A 53 -11.32 -6.85 -15.83
CA GLN A 53 -10.01 -7.46 -16.08
C GLN A 53 -9.05 -7.26 -14.90
N CYS A 54 -9.19 -6.15 -14.17
CA CYS A 54 -8.40 -5.87 -12.98
C CYS A 54 -9.22 -5.14 -11.91
N GLY A 55 -8.89 -5.40 -10.65
CA GLY A 55 -9.47 -4.68 -9.52
C GLY A 55 -8.99 -3.23 -9.45
N PHE A 56 -9.77 -2.36 -8.82
CA PHE A 56 -9.49 -0.92 -8.73
C PHE A 56 -8.07 -0.58 -8.25
N ASN A 57 -7.59 -1.27 -7.20
CA ASN A 57 -6.24 -1.08 -6.67
C ASN A 57 -5.16 -1.51 -7.66
N GLU A 58 -5.42 -2.53 -8.47
CA GLU A 58 -4.48 -3.04 -9.46
C GLU A 58 -4.38 -2.08 -10.66
N CYS A 59 -5.51 -1.56 -11.15
CA CYS A 59 -5.52 -0.52 -12.18
C CYS A 59 -4.71 0.71 -11.75
N CYS A 60 -4.91 1.21 -10.52
CA CYS A 60 -4.16 2.34 -10.01
C CYS A 60 -2.64 2.10 -9.95
N ARG A 61 -2.22 0.84 -9.73
CA ARG A 61 -0.79 0.48 -9.67
C ARG A 61 -0.19 0.31 -11.05
N ARG A 62 -0.93 -0.26 -12.00
CA ARG A 62 -0.46 -0.47 -13.38
C ARG A 62 -0.25 0.83 -14.13
N TYR A 63 -1.22 1.74 -14.01
CA TYR A 63 -1.21 3.01 -14.74
C TYR A 63 -0.63 4.18 -13.90
N ASN A 64 -0.09 3.91 -12.71
CA ASN A 64 0.44 4.93 -11.78
C ASN A 64 -0.54 6.08 -11.46
N ILE A 65 -1.85 5.80 -11.54
CA ILE A 65 -2.90 6.79 -11.29
C ILE A 65 -3.15 6.87 -9.79
N PRO A 66 -3.15 8.08 -9.18
CA PRO A 66 -3.55 8.22 -7.79
C PRO A 66 -4.97 7.72 -7.57
N LYS A 67 -5.15 6.86 -6.54
CA LYS A 67 -6.46 6.37 -6.08
C LYS A 67 -7.53 7.47 -5.96
N PRO A 68 -7.27 8.65 -5.36
CA PRO A 68 -8.29 9.69 -5.28
C PRO A 68 -8.69 10.21 -6.67
N THR A 69 -7.75 10.33 -7.60
CA THR A 69 -8.02 10.79 -8.97
C THR A 69 -8.86 9.79 -9.74
N SER A 70 -8.47 8.51 -9.74
CA SER A 70 -9.24 7.45 -10.41
C SER A 70 -10.66 7.33 -9.85
N ARG A 71 -10.83 7.46 -8.52
CA ARG A 71 -12.15 7.48 -7.88
C ARG A 71 -13.00 8.67 -8.32
N ARG A 72 -12.42 9.88 -8.41
CA ARG A 72 -13.13 11.08 -8.90
C ARG A 72 -13.60 10.92 -10.35
N GLN A 73 -12.79 10.28 -11.19
CA GLN A 73 -13.11 10.01 -12.60
C GLN A 73 -14.26 9.01 -12.73
N LEU A 74 -14.26 7.92 -11.93
CA LEU A 74 -15.38 6.98 -11.86
C LEU A 74 -16.68 7.66 -11.40
N CYS A 75 -16.60 8.58 -10.45
CA CYS A 75 -17.72 9.39 -10.00
C CYS A 75 -18.07 10.56 -10.94
N SER A 76 -17.41 10.68 -12.11
CA SER A 76 -17.58 11.78 -13.08
C SER A 76 -17.31 13.21 -12.55
N LEU A 77 -16.55 13.34 -11.45
CA LEU A 77 -16.29 14.62 -10.78
C LEU A 77 -15.07 15.39 -11.35
N ASN A 78 -14.32 14.81 -12.29
CA ASN A 78 -13.26 15.47 -13.06
C ASN A 78 -13.20 14.77 -14.43
N LYS A 79 -13.16 15.52 -15.54
CA LYS A 79 -13.08 14.94 -16.91
C LYS A 79 -11.75 15.22 -17.61
N LYS A 80 -10.86 16.00 -16.98
CA LYS A 80 -9.58 16.41 -17.58
C LYS A 80 -8.42 15.73 -16.87
N ALA A 81 -7.52 15.14 -17.64
CA ALA A 81 -6.27 14.54 -17.15
C ALA A 81 -5.19 15.60 -16.96
N ASN A 82 -4.13 15.28 -16.21
CA ASN A 82 -2.99 16.18 -16.02
C ASN A 82 -2.04 16.12 -17.22
N GLU A 83 -2.44 16.72 -18.34
CA GLU A 83 -1.69 16.67 -19.61
C GLU A 83 -0.57 17.73 -19.72
N ASN A 84 -0.31 18.50 -18.66
CA ASN A 84 0.57 19.68 -18.69
C ASN A 84 1.88 19.52 -17.88
N VAL A 85 2.56 18.37 -17.97
CA VAL A 85 3.91 18.19 -17.38
C VAL A 85 4.92 17.84 -18.46
#